data_AF-A0A6P4F0A1-F1
#
_entry.id   AF-A0A6P4F0A1-F1
#
_cell.length_a   1.000
_cell.length_b   1.000
_cell.length_c   1.000
_cell.angle_alpha   90.00
_cell.angle_beta   90.00
_cell.angle_gamma   90.00
#
_symmetry.space_group_name_H-M   'P 1'
#
loop_
_entity.id
_entity.type
_entity.pdbx_description
1 polymer ?
#
loop_
_entity_poly.entity_id
_entity_poly.type
_entity_poly.pdbx_seq_one_letter_code
_entity_poly.pdbx_strand_id
1 'polypeptide(L)'
;MKGLNVLVVLALCNLSFGMHAQSPVYSILCKRTGGSISCYQDNTWGFDERSRKCYHIRRGQGPCGFFDGVRGCKDFCIKKSMTSILKNVVT
;
A
#
# COMPACT_ATOMS: atom_id res chain seq x y z
N MET A 1 32.38 -29.72 -16.39
CA MET A 1 32.04 -28.61 -15.47
C MET A 1 31.25 -27.50 -16.20
N LYS A 2 30.06 -27.80 -16.77
CA LYS A 2 29.22 -26.81 -17.47
C LYS A 2 27.84 -26.60 -16.80
N GLY A 3 27.38 -27.57 -16.00
CA GLY A 3 26.11 -27.48 -15.27
C GLY A 3 26.13 -26.59 -14.01
N LEU A 4 27.31 -26.37 -13.42
CA LEU A 4 27.44 -25.54 -12.20
C LEU A 4 27.12 -24.07 -12.47
N ASN A 5 27.51 -23.55 -13.64
CA ASN A 5 27.24 -22.17 -14.04
C ASN A 5 25.75 -21.89 -14.27
N VAL A 6 25.00 -22.89 -14.76
CA VAL A 6 23.55 -22.76 -15.01
C VAL A 6 22.77 -22.67 -13.69
N LEU A 7 23.17 -23.46 -12.68
CA LEU A 7 22.58 -23.42 -11.34
C LEU A 7 22.84 -22.09 -10.62
N VAL A 8 24.03 -21.51 -10.78
CA VAL A 8 24.36 -20.19 -10.21
C VAL A 8 23.52 -19.07 -10.84
N VAL A 9 23.34 -19.10 -12.17
CA VAL A 9 22.51 -18.11 -12.88
C VAL A 9 21.03 -18.21 -12.48
N LEU A 10 20.48 -19.44 -12.38
CA LEU A 10 19.10 -19.62 -11.91
C LEU A 10 18.91 -19.17 -10.46
N ALA A 11 19.88 -19.40 -9.58
CA ALA A 11 19.82 -18.96 -8.18
C ALA A 11 19.83 -17.43 -8.06
N LEU A 12 20.63 -16.74 -8.89
CA LEU A 12 20.69 -15.28 -8.92
C LEU A 12 19.40 -14.64 -9.47
N CYS A 13 18.77 -15.25 -10.48
CA CYS A 13 17.50 -14.75 -11.04
C CYS A 13 16.31 -14.88 -10.08
N ASN A 14 16.31 -15.88 -9.19
CA ASN A 14 15.23 -16.07 -8.22
C ASN A 14 15.34 -15.16 -6.99
N LEU A 15 16.51 -14.61 -6.69
CA LEU A 15 16.71 -13.70 -5.55
C LEU A 15 16.08 -12.32 -5.79
N SER A 16 15.79 -11.96 -7.05
CA SER A 16 15.23 -10.66 -7.42
C SER A 16 13.71 -10.57 -7.25
N PHE A 17 13.03 -11.68 -6.93
CA PHE A 17 11.64 -11.65 -6.43
C PHE A 17 11.64 -11.25 -4.94
N GLY A 18 12.33 -10.14 -4.65
CA GLY A 18 12.24 -9.46 -3.39
C GLY A 18 10.80 -9.10 -3.14
N MET A 19 10.21 -9.76 -2.14
CA MET A 19 8.97 -9.38 -1.53
C MET A 19 8.94 -7.86 -1.43
N HIS A 20 8.02 -7.21 -2.16
CA HIS A 20 7.75 -5.80 -1.96
C HIS A 20 7.21 -5.68 -0.54
N ALA A 21 8.09 -5.46 0.42
CA ALA A 21 7.74 -5.25 1.81
C ALA A 21 6.91 -3.96 1.84
N GLN A 22 5.58 -4.11 1.76
CA GLN A 22 4.67 -3.01 2.00
C GLN A 22 5.05 -2.41 3.35
N SER A 23 5.36 -1.11 3.35
CA SER A 23 5.65 -0.39 4.60
C SER A 23 4.57 -0.74 5.62
N PRO A 24 4.91 -1.02 6.90
CA PRO A 24 3.92 -1.31 7.92
C PRO A 24 2.88 -0.18 8.07
N VAL A 25 3.22 1.03 7.65
CA VAL A 25 2.28 2.17 7.59
C VAL A 25 1.20 1.95 6.53
N TYR A 26 1.53 1.37 5.37
CA TYR A 26 0.53 1.05 4.34
C TYR A 26 -0.48 0.01 4.85
N SER A 27 -0.02 -1.02 5.55
CA SER A 27 -0.94 -2.04 6.08
C SER A 27 -1.86 -1.48 7.17
N ILE A 28 -1.41 -0.47 7.92
CA ILE A 28 -2.24 0.19 8.92
C ILE A 28 -3.26 1.11 8.25
N LEU A 29 -2.84 1.99 7.34
CA LEU A 29 -3.69 3.05 6.78
C LEU A 29 -4.57 2.60 5.61
N CYS A 30 -4.10 1.63 4.82
CA CYS A 30 -4.74 1.20 3.57
C CYS A 30 -5.29 -0.24 3.62
N LYS A 31 -5.25 -0.95 4.76
CA LYS A 31 -5.94 -2.25 4.91
C LYS A 31 -6.99 -2.25 5.99
N ARG A 32 -6.82 -1.43 7.02
CA ARG A 32 -7.83 -1.24 8.06
C ARG A 32 -8.36 0.18 7.96
N THR A 33 -9.67 0.32 8.11
CA THR A 33 -10.28 1.59 8.49
C THR A 33 -10.25 1.59 10.02
N GLY A 34 -9.72 2.63 10.64
CA GLY A 34 -9.26 2.57 12.03
C GLY A 34 -10.41 2.52 13.04
N GLY A 35 -10.27 1.70 14.09
CA GLY A 35 -11.05 1.80 15.34
C GLY A 35 -12.33 0.95 15.44
N SER A 36 -12.88 0.86 16.67
CA SER A 36 -14.18 0.25 16.99
C SER A 36 -15.22 1.28 17.46
N ILE A 37 -14.85 2.56 17.47
CA ILE A 37 -15.65 3.68 18.00
C ILE A 37 -16.19 4.48 16.84
N SER A 38 -17.49 4.82 16.90
CA SER A 38 -18.16 5.66 15.92
C SER A 38 -17.46 7.01 15.74
N CYS A 39 -17.27 7.40 14.48
CA CYS A 39 -16.68 8.68 14.11
C CYS A 39 -17.68 9.82 14.31
N TYR A 40 -17.25 10.87 15.02
CA TYR A 40 -18.03 12.10 15.18
C TYR A 40 -17.50 13.28 14.36
N GLN A 41 -16.38 13.09 13.64
CA GLN A 41 -15.81 14.07 12.73
C GLN A 41 -16.41 13.90 11.33
N ASP A 42 -16.63 15.03 10.67
CA ASP A 42 -17.00 15.09 9.27
C ASP A 42 -15.75 15.12 8.39
N ASN A 43 -15.90 14.84 7.09
CA ASN A 43 -14.83 14.86 6.09
C ASN A 43 -13.71 13.83 6.29
N THR A 44 -13.96 12.72 6.99
CA THR A 44 -12.97 11.64 7.10
C THR A 44 -13.11 10.64 5.95
N TRP A 45 -11.98 10.09 5.51
CA TRP A 45 -11.88 9.21 4.36
C TRP A 45 -11.17 7.91 4.73
N GLY A 46 -11.80 6.79 4.37
CA GLY A 46 -11.24 5.45 4.47
C GLY A 46 -10.78 4.93 3.12
N PHE A 47 -9.99 3.87 3.14
CA PHE A 47 -9.62 3.14 1.94
C PHE A 47 -10.12 1.70 2.04
N ASP A 48 -10.84 1.27 1.01
CA ASP A 48 -11.24 -0.13 0.83
C ASP A 48 -10.22 -0.82 -0.07
N GLU A 49 -9.44 -1.72 0.52
CA GLU A 49 -8.42 -2.49 -0.20
C GLU A 49 -9.06 -3.40 -1.27
N ARG A 50 -10.26 -3.94 -1.02
CA ARG A 50 -10.89 -4.91 -1.93
C ARG A 50 -11.32 -4.26 -3.23
N SER A 51 -11.97 -3.11 -3.15
CA SER A 51 -12.37 -2.34 -4.35
C SER A 51 -11.30 -1.36 -4.83
N ARG A 52 -10.23 -1.18 -4.06
CA ARG A 52 -9.19 -0.15 -4.24
C ARG A 52 -9.75 1.26 -4.38
N LYS A 53 -10.72 1.62 -3.53
CA LYS A 53 -11.38 2.93 -3.56
C LYS A 53 -11.23 3.66 -2.23
N CYS A 54 -11.01 4.96 -2.34
CA CYS A 54 -11.19 5.88 -1.22
C CYS A 54 -12.68 6.21 -1.08
N TYR A 55 -13.23 6.05 0.11
CA TYR A 55 -14.63 6.30 0.39
C TYR A 55 -14.78 7.26 1.56
N HIS A 56 -15.82 8.09 1.49
CA HIS A 56 -16.14 9.05 2.54
C HIS A 56 -16.89 8.35 3.67
N ILE A 57 -16.45 8.59 4.90
CA ILE A 57 -17.08 8.05 6.10
C ILE A 57 -18.00 9.10 6.67
N ARG A 58 -19.30 8.80 6.67
CA ARG A 58 -20.30 9.67 7.27
C ARG A 58 -20.25 9.53 8.79
N ARG A 59 -20.52 10.64 9.47
CA ARG A 59 -20.65 10.70 10.92
C ARG A 59 -21.58 9.60 11.44
N GLY A 60 -21.13 8.86 12.44
CA GLY A 60 -21.89 7.80 13.10
C GLY A 60 -22.07 6.50 12.32
N GLN A 61 -21.57 6.38 11.08
CA GLN A 61 -21.74 5.15 10.27
C GLN A 61 -20.63 4.10 10.47
N GLY A 62 -19.61 4.43 11.25
CA GLY A 62 -18.45 3.59 11.44
C GLY A 62 -17.32 4.39 12.05
N PRO A 63 -16.13 3.80 12.16
CA PRO A 63 -15.04 4.45 12.83
C PRO A 63 -14.29 5.39 11.88
N CYS A 64 -13.55 6.37 12.42
CA CYS A 64 -13.02 7.44 11.59
C CYS A 64 -12.01 6.95 10.55
N GLY A 65 -12.02 7.62 9.41
CA GLY A 65 -11.02 7.42 8.38
C GLY A 65 -9.66 7.93 8.85
N PHE A 66 -8.60 7.39 8.27
CA PHE A 66 -7.23 7.84 8.56
C PHE A 66 -6.85 9.12 7.80
N PHE A 67 -7.66 9.54 6.84
CA PHE A 67 -7.38 10.67 5.97
C PHE A 67 -8.44 11.75 6.12
N ASP A 68 -8.03 13.01 6.21
CA ASP A 68 -8.93 14.17 6.28
C ASP A 68 -9.42 14.63 4.88
N GLY A 69 -9.12 13.84 3.85
CA GLY A 69 -9.48 14.17 2.48
C GLY A 69 -9.20 13.05 1.49
N VAL A 70 -10.02 13.03 0.42
CA VAL A 70 -9.90 12.06 -0.67
C VAL A 70 -8.53 12.07 -1.34
N ARG A 71 -7.89 13.24 -1.42
CA ARG A 71 -6.61 13.40 -2.10
C ARG A 71 -5.50 12.67 -1.35
N GLY A 72 -5.42 12.84 -0.03
CA GLY A 72 -4.45 12.14 0.82
C GLY A 72 -4.61 10.62 0.74
N CYS A 73 -5.86 10.13 0.80
CA CYS A 73 -6.14 8.71 0.64
C CYS A 73 -5.67 8.18 -0.73
N LYS A 74 -5.96 8.91 -1.83
CA LYS A 74 -5.57 8.48 -3.18
C LYS A 74 -4.07 8.50 -3.37
N ASP A 75 -3.41 9.57 -2.91
CA ASP A 75 -1.97 9.72 -3.07
C ASP A 75 -1.19 8.67 -2.27
N PHE A 76 -1.71 8.24 -1.12
CA PHE A 76 -1.06 7.24 -0.28
C PHE A 76 -1.42 5.78 -0.63
N CYS A 77 -2.71 5.48 -0.85
CA CYS A 77 -3.19 4.11 -1.03
C CYS A 77 -3.41 3.69 -2.48
N ILE A 78 -3.69 4.62 -3.41
CA ILE A 78 -3.97 4.30 -4.82
C ILE A 78 -2.75 4.52 -5.69
N LYS A 79 -2.09 5.67 -5.52
CA LYS A 79 -0.92 6.03 -6.29
C LYS A 79 0.21 5.11 -5.84
N LYS A 80 0.58 4.16 -6.70
CA LYS A 80 1.83 3.41 -6.49
C LYS A 80 2.94 4.44 -6.40
N SER A 81 3.63 4.49 -5.27
CA SER A 81 4.79 5.37 -5.14
C SER A 81 5.70 5.10 -6.33
N MET A 82 6.07 6.16 -7.04
CA MET A 82 7.00 6.12 -8.17
C MET A 82 8.43 5.81 -7.71
N THR A 83 8.59 5.20 -6.54
CA THR A 83 9.85 4.84 -5.89
C THR A 83 10.22 3.37 -6.13
N SER A 84 9.45 2.66 -6.95
CA SER A 84 9.82 1.34 -7.49
C SER A 84 10.32 1.40 -8.94
N ILE A 85 10.14 2.53 -9.65
CA ILE A 85 10.60 2.69 -11.04
C ILE A 85 11.90 3.51 -11.12
N LEU A 86 12.09 4.51 -10.24
CA LEU A 86 13.29 5.35 -10.25
C LEU A 86 14.54 4.70 -9.64
N LYS A 87 14.46 3.51 -9.03
CA LYS A 87 15.66 2.74 -8.67
C LYS A 87 16.34 2.04 -9.87
N ASN A 88 15.72 2.08 -11.06
CA ASN A 88 16.28 1.51 -12.29
C ASN A 88 16.69 2.58 -13.33
N VAL A 89 16.65 3.87 -12.98
CA VAL A 89 17.03 4.97 -13.90
C VAL A 89 18.34 5.65 -13.47
N VAL A 90 18.85 5.35 -12.27
CA VAL A 90 20.16 5.80 -11.79
C VAL A 90 21.01 4.57 -11.47
N THR A 91 21.33 3.81 -12.51
CA THR A 91 22.45 2.87 -12.54
C THR A 91 23.23 3.08 -13.82
#